data_AF-A0A6B9FF98-F1
#
_entry.id   AF-A0A6B9FF98-F1
#
_cell.length_a   1.000
_cell.length_b   1.000
_cell.length_c   1.000
_cell.angle_alpha   90.00
_cell.angle_beta   90.00
_cell.angle_gamma   90.00
#
_symmetry.space_group_name_H-M   'P 1'
#
loop_
_entity.id
_entity.type
_entity.pdbx_description
1 polymer ?
#
loop_
_entity_poly.entity_id
_entity_poly.type
_entity_poly.pdbx_seq_one_letter_code
_entity_poly.pdbx_strand_id
1 'polypeptide(L)'
;MPLPAAALAGAVLFLATPVLALDLRTMPVTPGPVPCPTKGPGFVRMPGMDGCIRISGRVAAGMDARAGHGVAAAPTVAGRVAIDSRADTDLGEVRTYVRIGSGRR
;
A
#
# COMPACT_ATOMS: atom_id res chain seq x y z
N MET A 1 7.66 -28.11 34.96
CA MET A 1 7.87 -27.85 33.52
C MET A 1 6.97 -28.78 32.69
N PRO A 2 5.81 -28.32 32.18
CA PRO A 2 5.10 -29.04 31.12
C PRO A 2 4.71 -28.09 29.99
N LEU A 3 5.55 -27.95 28.96
CA LEU A 3 5.27 -27.17 27.75
C LEU A 3 5.46 -27.92 26.39
N PRO A 4 5.67 -29.26 26.29
CA PRO A 4 5.90 -29.86 24.98
C PRO A 4 4.60 -30.06 24.17
N ALA A 5 3.45 -30.26 24.82
CA ALA A 5 2.21 -30.65 24.13
C ALA A 5 1.56 -29.49 23.35
N ALA A 6 1.62 -28.26 23.87
CA ALA A 6 1.01 -27.10 23.22
C ALA A 6 1.77 -26.65 21.96
N ALA A 7 3.10 -26.80 21.94
CA ALA A 7 3.93 -26.45 20.79
C ALA A 7 3.70 -27.40 19.60
N LEU A 8 3.46 -28.69 19.86
CA LEU A 8 3.18 -29.69 18.84
C LEU A 8 1.79 -29.49 18.20
N ALA A 9 0.78 -29.10 18.99
CA ALA A 9 -0.56 -28.84 18.45
C ALA A 9 -0.59 -27.64 17.48
N GLY A 10 0.17 -26.57 17.77
CA GLY A 10 0.24 -25.39 16.90
C GLY A 10 0.92 -25.65 15.55
N ALA A 11 1.92 -26.53 15.51
CA ALA A 11 2.63 -26.88 14.28
C ALA A 11 1.75 -27.70 13.30
N VAL A 12 0.86 -28.55 13.82
CA VAL A 12 -0.05 -29.37 12.99
C VAL A 12 -1.12 -28.51 12.31
N LEU A 13 -1.59 -27.45 12.98
CA LEU A 13 -2.61 -26.53 12.43
C LEU A 13 -2.10 -25.69 11.24
N PHE A 14 -0.81 -25.37 11.18
CA PHE A 14 -0.23 -24.65 10.03
C PHE A 14 -0.03 -25.52 8.78
N LEU A 15 0.08 -26.84 8.93
CA LEU A 15 0.27 -27.77 7.81
C LEU A 15 -1.04 -28.13 7.11
N ALA A 16 -2.18 -27.88 7.76
CA ALA A 16 -3.51 -28.22 7.26
C ALA A 16 -4.19 -27.08 6.47
N THR A 17 -3.55 -25.91 6.34
CA THR A 17 -4.14 -24.83 5.53
C THR A 17 -4.09 -25.21 4.06
N PRO A 18 -5.22 -25.34 3.36
CA PRO A 18 -5.21 -25.55 1.92
C PRO A 18 -4.52 -24.35 1.28
N VAL A 19 -3.39 -24.59 0.63
CA VAL A 19 -2.75 -23.61 -0.25
C VAL A 19 -3.63 -23.56 -1.50
N LEU A 20 -4.61 -22.66 -1.51
CA LEU A 20 -5.32 -22.33 -2.74
C LEU A 20 -4.31 -21.65 -3.66
N ALA A 21 -3.73 -22.44 -4.57
CA ALA A 21 -2.89 -21.94 -5.64
C ALA A 21 -3.78 -21.17 -6.61
N LEU A 22 -3.80 -19.85 -6.45
CA LEU A 22 -4.46 -18.94 -7.36
C LEU A 22 -3.61 -18.83 -8.62
N ASP A 23 -4.06 -19.45 -9.71
CA ASP A 23 -3.34 -19.39 -10.98
C ASP A 23 -3.55 -18.03 -11.66
N LEU A 24 -2.59 -17.10 -11.44
CA LEU A 24 -2.59 -15.78 -12.07
C LEU A 24 -2.71 -15.84 -13.61
N ARG A 25 -2.34 -16.96 -14.25
CA ARG A 25 -2.42 -17.09 -15.72
C ARG A 25 -3.84 -17.20 -16.25
N THR A 26 -4.79 -17.58 -15.40
CA THR A 26 -6.22 -17.67 -15.76
C THR A 26 -6.99 -16.40 -15.44
N MET A 27 -6.37 -15.40 -14.79
CA MET A 27 -7.04 -14.15 -14.50
C MET A 27 -7.29 -13.34 -15.78
N PRO A 28 -8.46 -12.70 -15.90
CA PRO A 28 -8.70 -11.76 -16.98
C PRO A 28 -7.69 -10.63 -16.92
N VAL A 29 -6.99 -10.40 -18.04
CA VAL A 29 -6.05 -9.30 -18.18
C VAL A 29 -6.84 -8.01 -18.33
N THR A 30 -6.99 -7.29 -17.22
CA THR A 30 -7.52 -5.93 -17.25
C THR A 30 -6.45 -5.00 -17.84
N PRO A 31 -6.77 -4.14 -18.81
CA PRO A 31 -5.82 -3.16 -19.31
C PRO A 31 -5.21 -2.35 -18.15
N GLY A 32 -3.90 -2.11 -18.22
CA GLY A 32 -3.21 -1.34 -17.19
C GLY A 32 -3.56 0.16 -17.25
N PRO A 33 -3.11 0.95 -16.26
CA PRO A 33 -3.18 2.40 -16.32
C PRO A 33 -2.40 2.93 -17.53
N VAL A 34 -2.98 3.88 -18.26
CA VAL A 34 -2.31 4.54 -19.40
C VAL A 34 -1.85 5.95 -19.02
N PRO A 35 -0.71 6.45 -19.52
CA PRO A 35 -0.27 7.81 -19.23
C PRO A 35 -1.28 8.88 -19.64
N CYS A 36 -1.47 9.89 -18.80
CA CYS A 36 -2.35 11.03 -19.05
C CYS A 36 -1.59 12.35 -18.95
N PRO A 37 -0.77 12.71 -19.96
CA PRO A 37 0.07 13.91 -19.92
C PRO A 37 -0.75 15.21 -19.97
N THR A 38 -1.99 15.18 -20.44
CA THR A 38 -2.89 16.34 -20.51
C THR A 38 -3.20 16.95 -19.15
N LYS A 39 -3.16 16.15 -18.07
CA LYS A 39 -3.33 16.61 -16.68
C LYS A 39 -2.02 16.87 -15.94
N GLY A 40 -0.89 16.61 -16.61
CA GLY A 40 0.46 16.81 -16.10
C GLY A 40 1.24 15.52 -15.86
N PRO A 41 2.53 15.63 -15.47
CA PRO A 41 3.40 14.47 -15.30
C PRO A 41 2.97 13.59 -14.12
N GLY A 42 3.04 12.27 -14.33
CA GLY A 42 2.69 11.25 -13.35
C GLY A 42 1.19 10.98 -13.21
N PHE A 43 0.35 11.65 -13.99
CA PHE A 43 -1.06 11.28 -14.11
C PHE A 43 -1.22 10.08 -15.05
N VAL A 44 -2.14 9.19 -14.68
CA VAL A 44 -2.56 8.04 -15.47
C VAL A 44 -4.08 7.99 -15.54
N ARG A 45 -4.62 7.41 -16.61
CA ARG A 45 -6.03 7.08 -16.75
C ARG A 45 -6.22 5.60 -16.49
N MET A 46 -7.13 5.28 -15.57
CA MET A 46 -7.54 3.91 -15.28
C MET A 46 -8.64 3.48 -16.27
N PRO A 47 -8.72 2.19 -16.64
CA PRO A 47 -9.85 1.68 -17.40
C PRO A 47 -11.17 1.93 -16.65
N GLY A 48 -12.19 2.41 -17.36
CA GLY A 48 -13.50 2.72 -16.76
C GLY A 48 -13.57 4.02 -15.97
N MET A 49 -12.53 4.87 -16.01
CA MET A 49 -12.52 6.18 -15.38
C MET A 49 -12.39 7.28 -16.45
N ASP A 50 -13.29 8.27 -16.40
CA ASP A 50 -13.28 9.39 -17.35
C ASP A 50 -12.20 10.44 -17.03
N GLY A 51 -11.70 10.43 -15.80
CA GLY A 51 -10.64 11.32 -15.33
C GLY A 51 -9.22 10.75 -15.42
N CYS A 52 -8.26 11.48 -14.88
CA CYS A 52 -6.89 11.05 -14.66
C CYS A 52 -6.53 11.15 -13.18
N ILE A 53 -5.74 10.21 -12.68
CA ILE A 53 -5.31 10.11 -11.29
C ILE A 53 -3.79 10.15 -11.20
N ARG A 54 -3.27 10.79 -10.15
CA ARG A 54 -1.86 10.75 -9.78
C ARG A 54 -1.74 10.41 -8.30
N ILE A 55 -0.97 9.37 -8.02
CA ILE A 55 -0.59 8.98 -6.66
C ILE A 55 0.86 9.37 -6.46
N SER A 56 1.13 10.10 -5.38
CA SER A 56 2.48 10.55 -5.01
C SER A 56 2.67 10.44 -3.52
N GLY A 57 3.91 10.44 -3.05
CA GLY A 57 4.15 10.31 -1.63
C GLY A 57 5.61 10.16 -1.28
N ARG A 58 5.85 9.92 -0.01
CA ARG A 58 7.16 9.59 0.55
C ARG A 58 6.98 8.65 1.73
N VAL A 59 7.91 7.72 1.88
CA VAL A 59 7.97 6.77 2.98
C VAL A 59 9.35 6.86 3.60
N ALA A 60 9.40 6.84 4.93
CA ALA A 60 10.61 6.76 5.72
C ALA A 60 10.47 5.59 6.68
N ALA A 61 11.49 4.74 6.74
CA ALA A 61 11.59 3.65 7.69
C ALA A 61 12.96 3.71 8.35
N GLY A 62 13.01 3.41 9.64
CA GLY A 62 14.23 3.47 10.44
C GLY A 62 14.11 2.72 11.74
N MET A 63 15.11 2.92 12.59
CA MET A 63 15.11 2.44 13.97
C MET A 63 15.48 3.59 14.90
N ASP A 64 14.63 3.83 15.90
CA ASP A 64 14.95 4.74 17.00
C ASP A 64 15.82 3.98 17.99
N ALA A 65 17.12 4.25 17.98
CA ALA A 65 18.06 3.77 19.00
C ALA A 65 18.23 4.84 20.09
N ARG A 66 17.93 4.51 21.34
CA ARG A 66 18.26 5.37 22.50
C ARG A 66 19.50 4.82 23.20
N ALA A 67 20.53 5.66 23.36
CA ALA A 67 21.70 5.33 24.19
C ALA A 67 21.37 5.61 25.67
N GLY A 68 21.39 4.58 26.51
CA GLY A 68 21.05 4.62 27.94
C GLY A 68 21.37 3.29 28.64
N HIS A 69 20.89 3.07 29.87
CA HIS A 69 21.09 1.83 30.67
C HIS A 69 20.34 0.61 30.10
N GLY A 70 20.62 0.29 28.83
CA GLY A 70 19.96 -0.72 28.00
C GLY A 70 19.84 -0.21 26.57
N VAL A 71 20.35 -0.96 25.60
CA VAL A 71 20.13 -0.64 24.18
C VAL A 71 18.66 -0.95 23.87
N ALA A 72 17.85 0.11 23.77
CA ALA A 72 16.47 0.02 23.30
C ALA A 72 16.42 0.51 21.86
N ALA A 73 16.12 -0.39 20.94
CA ALA A 73 15.89 -0.09 19.54
C ALA A 73 14.41 -0.34 19.21
N ALA A 74 13.70 0.68 18.71
CA ALA A 74 12.31 0.55 18.28
C ALA A 74 12.20 0.84 16.78
N PRO A 75 11.59 -0.05 15.97
CA PRO A 75 11.36 0.25 14.56
C PRO A 75 10.43 1.45 14.41
N THR A 76 10.74 2.33 13.47
CA THR A 76 9.91 3.48 13.12
C THR A 76 9.56 3.48 11.66
N VAL A 77 8.29 3.75 11.36
CA VAL A 77 7.78 3.91 10.01
C VAL A 77 6.91 5.15 9.98
N ALA A 78 7.20 6.04 9.05
CA ALA A 78 6.40 7.22 8.77
C ALA A 78 6.18 7.35 7.26
N GLY A 79 5.02 7.83 6.86
CA GLY A 79 4.65 7.93 5.46
C GLY A 79 3.68 9.05 5.20
N ARG A 80 3.68 9.53 3.95
CA ARG A 80 2.64 10.43 3.43
C ARG A 80 2.32 10.02 2.00
N VAL A 81 1.04 9.87 1.72
CA VAL A 81 0.50 9.65 0.37
C VAL A 81 -0.42 10.80 0.01
N ALA A 82 -0.44 11.15 -1.27
CA ALA A 82 -1.33 12.13 -1.86
C ALA A 82 -1.92 11.57 -3.15
N ILE A 83 -3.22 11.75 -3.31
CA ILE A 83 -4.01 11.35 -4.48
C ILE A 83 -4.59 12.63 -5.08
N ASP A 84 -4.31 12.88 -6.36
CA ASP A 84 -4.85 13.98 -7.15
C ASP A 84 -5.64 13.36 -8.31
N SER A 85 -6.93 13.64 -8.41
CA SER A 85 -7.80 13.19 -9.50
C SER A 85 -8.38 14.40 -10.20
N ARG A 86 -8.35 14.39 -11.54
CA ARG A 86 -8.87 15.46 -12.39
C ARG A 86 -9.73 14.89 -13.50
N ALA A 87 -10.93 15.40 -13.65
CA ALA A 87 -11.86 14.99 -14.71
C ALA A 87 -12.44 16.23 -15.38
N ASP A 88 -12.53 16.18 -16.71
CA ASP A 88 -13.24 17.21 -17.48
C ASP A 88 -14.73 16.91 -17.46
N THR A 89 -15.54 17.91 -17.16
CA THR A 89 -17.00 17.86 -17.21
C THR A 89 -17.52 18.98 -18.10
N ASP A 90 -18.80 18.95 -18.44
CA ASP A 90 -19.44 20.02 -19.25
C ASP A 90 -19.38 21.40 -18.57
N LEU A 91 -19.18 21.43 -17.24
CA LEU A 91 -19.07 22.66 -16.44
C LEU A 91 -17.61 23.07 -16.18
N GLY A 92 -16.63 22.35 -16.74
CA GLY A 92 -15.21 22.56 -16.54
C GLY A 92 -14.51 21.43 -15.78
N GLU A 93 -13.25 21.64 -15.44
CA GLU A 93 -12.43 20.63 -14.75
C GLU A 93 -12.80 20.53 -13.27
N VAL A 94 -13.10 19.31 -12.82
CA VAL A 94 -13.26 18.96 -11.40
C VAL A 94 -11.97 18.34 -10.90
N ARG A 95 -11.48 18.83 -9.76
CA ARG A 95 -10.28 18.32 -9.10
C ARG A 95 -10.57 17.84 -7.69
N THR A 96 -10.18 16.60 -7.41
CA THR A 96 -10.22 15.99 -6.09
C THR A 96 -8.80 15.76 -5.58
N TYR A 97 -8.49 16.26 -4.39
CA TYR A 97 -7.17 16.09 -3.78
C TYR A 97 -7.29 15.57 -2.35
N VAL A 98 -6.65 14.44 -2.06
CA VAL A 98 -6.60 13.83 -0.73
C VAL A 98 -5.16 13.58 -0.35
N ARG A 99 -4.80 13.88 0.90
CA ARG A 99 -3.47 13.60 1.44
C ARG A 99 -3.59 12.98 2.82
N ILE A 100 -2.93 11.84 3.01
CA ILE A 100 -2.95 11.05 4.23
C ILE A 100 -1.52 10.87 4.70
N GLY A 101 -1.29 10.95 6.02
CA GLY A 101 0.02 10.73 6.62
C GLY A 101 -0.07 9.83 7.85
N SER A 102 1.01 9.11 8.13
CA SER A 102 1.15 8.21 9.28
C SER A 102 2.57 8.29 9.84
N GLY A 103 2.74 7.94 11.12
CA GLY A 103 4.01 7.96 11.85
C GLY A 103 4.20 9.20 12.72
N ARG A 104 4.97 9.05 13.80
CA ARG A 104 5.44 10.17 14.63
C ARG A 104 6.83 10.58 14.14
N ARG A 105 7.07 11.89 14.06
CA ARG A 105 8.42 12.43 13.83
C ARG A 105 9.26 12.35 15.09
#